data_AF-A0A3B0UZ95-F1
#
_entry.id   AF-A0A3B0UZ95-F1
#
_cell.length_a   1.000
_cell.length_b   1.000
_cell.length_c   1.000
_cell.angle_alpha   90.00
_cell.angle_beta   90.00
_cell.angle_gamma   90.00
#
_symmetry.space_group_name_H-M   'P 1'
#
loop_
_entity.id
_entity.type
_entity.pdbx_description
1 polymer ?
#
loop_
_entity_poly.entity_id
_entity_poly.type
_entity_poly.pdbx_seq_one_letter_code
_entity_poly.pdbx_strand_id
1 'polypeptide(L)'
;MWDGYLGAATDFIAAFPEVQADIVIDRFHIAQNYRKDFDALRKKELRRLRKELGEKRYKEVAHGMHWVLRHNHANLGEDDKVRLRILFQYTPVLHQAYTLREELTAIFNMPLTQSEGRARLEKWIAKVESKAITCFAKFLKTLRKRLDMIANYFHRRANSGFVEGLNN
;
A
#
# COMPACT_ATOMS: atom_id res chain seq x y z
N MET A 1 -6.74 -17.80 -0.83
CA MET A 1 -5.91 -18.25 -1.96
C MET A 1 -4.46 -18.45 -1.54
N TRP A 2 -3.83 -17.50 -0.86
CA TRP A 2 -2.45 -17.64 -0.35
C TRP A 2 -2.25 -18.66 0.79
N ASP A 3 -3.25 -18.83 1.66
CA ASP A 3 -3.06 -19.60 2.90
C ASP A 3 -2.76 -21.10 2.66
N GLY A 4 -3.30 -21.70 1.60
CA GLY A 4 -3.00 -23.10 1.25
C GLY A 4 -1.58 -23.30 0.71
N TYR A 5 -1.10 -22.38 -0.14
CA TYR A 5 0.27 -22.42 -0.66
C TYR A 5 1.30 -22.14 0.44
N LEU A 6 1.02 -21.15 1.29
CA LEU A 6 1.86 -20.86 2.45
C LEU A 6 1.92 -22.04 3.41
N GLY A 7 0.78 -22.70 3.67
CA GLY A 7 0.72 -23.92 4.47
C GLY A 7 1.60 -25.03 3.89
N ALA A 8 1.41 -25.36 2.61
CA ALA A 8 2.22 -26.38 1.95
C ALA A 8 3.72 -26.07 1.95
N ALA A 9 4.12 -24.81 1.73
CA ALA A 9 5.52 -24.40 1.80
C ALA A 9 6.09 -24.50 3.23
N THR A 10 5.31 -24.12 4.25
CA THR A 10 5.70 -24.28 5.65
C THR A 10 5.85 -25.75 6.02
N ASP A 11 4.89 -26.59 5.63
CA ASP A 11 4.91 -28.03 5.90
C ASP A 11 6.11 -28.71 5.21
N PHE A 12 6.42 -28.30 3.97
CA PHE A 12 7.60 -28.78 3.25
C PHE A 12 8.90 -28.42 3.98
N ILE A 13 9.11 -27.14 4.34
CA ILE A 13 10.32 -26.73 5.05
C ILE A 13 10.45 -27.45 6.40
N ALA A 14 9.34 -27.68 7.11
CA ALA A 14 9.34 -28.43 8.36
C ALA A 14 9.68 -29.92 8.18
N ALA A 15 9.27 -30.53 7.05
CA ALA A 15 9.52 -31.93 6.74
C ALA A 15 10.96 -32.22 6.30
N PHE A 16 11.70 -31.22 5.83
CA PHE A 16 13.05 -31.36 5.29
C PHE A 16 14.03 -30.40 6.01
N PRO A 17 14.56 -30.75 7.19
CA PRO A 17 15.41 -29.87 8.02
C PRO A 17 16.72 -29.41 7.35
N GLU A 18 17.16 -30.13 6.32
CA GLU A 18 18.30 -29.76 5.47
C GLU A 18 18.01 -28.54 4.58
N VAL A 19 16.73 -28.22 4.35
CA VAL A 19 16.29 -27.05 3.58
C VAL A 19 16.23 -25.84 4.49
N GLN A 20 17.20 -24.93 4.34
CA GLN A 20 17.16 -23.62 5.00
C GLN A 20 16.55 -22.57 4.06
N ALA A 21 15.26 -22.29 4.25
CA ALA A 21 14.53 -21.32 3.43
C ALA A 21 13.58 -20.45 4.26
N ASP A 22 13.51 -19.17 3.89
CA ASP A 22 12.54 -18.23 4.43
C ASP A 22 11.42 -18.00 3.41
N ILE A 23 10.17 -18.04 3.88
CA ILE A 23 9.02 -17.68 3.04
C ILE A 23 8.94 -16.16 2.93
N VAL A 24 9.01 -15.64 1.71
CA VAL A 24 8.89 -14.21 1.41
C VAL A 24 7.55 -13.95 0.72
N ILE A 25 6.78 -13.00 1.24
CA ILE A 25 5.59 -12.50 0.52
C ILE A 25 6.02 -11.39 -0.43
N ASP A 26 5.63 -11.51 -1.70
CA ASP A 26 5.97 -10.51 -2.70
C ASP A 26 5.39 -9.14 -2.37
N ARG A 27 6.26 -8.13 -2.40
CA ARG A 27 5.92 -6.72 -2.19
C ARG A 27 4.85 -6.22 -3.17
N PHE A 28 4.82 -6.68 -4.41
CA PHE A 28 3.82 -6.25 -5.39
C PHE A 28 2.41 -6.57 -4.91
N HIS A 29 2.17 -7.78 -4.39
CA HIS A 29 0.87 -8.15 -3.83
C HIS A 29 0.52 -7.34 -2.58
N ILE A 30 1.51 -7.01 -1.74
CA ILE A 30 1.32 -6.08 -0.63
C ILE A 30 0.89 -4.71 -1.14
N ALA A 31 1.55 -4.21 -2.20
CA ALA A 31 1.21 -2.94 -2.84
C ALA A 31 -0.17 -2.91 -3.48
N GLN A 32 -0.56 -3.99 -4.17
CA GLN A 32 -1.92 -4.14 -4.68
C GLN A 32 -2.96 -4.08 -3.57
N ASN A 33 -2.72 -4.74 -2.43
CA ASN A 33 -3.66 -4.79 -1.32
C ASN A 33 -3.93 -3.40 -0.72
N TYR A 34 -2.89 -2.67 -0.30
CA TYR A 34 -3.12 -1.34 0.30
C TYR A 34 -3.60 -0.31 -0.74
N ARG A 35 -3.21 -0.44 -2.02
CA ARG A 35 -3.71 0.45 -3.10
C ARG A 35 -5.20 0.20 -3.37
N LYS A 36 -5.68 -1.03 -3.26
CA LYS A 36 -7.10 -1.36 -3.38
C LYS A 36 -7.93 -0.71 -2.27
N ASP A 37 -7.44 -0.77 -1.03
CA ASP A 37 -8.06 -0.13 0.12
C ASP A 37 -8.11 1.42 -0.05
N PHE A 38 -7.02 2.02 -0.54
CA PHE A 38 -6.99 3.44 -0.90
C PHE A 38 -7.96 3.79 -2.03
N ASP A 39 -8.04 2.97 -3.10
CA ASP A 39 -8.94 3.21 -4.23
C ASP A 39 -10.42 3.16 -3.81
N ALA A 40 -10.78 2.29 -2.87
CA ALA A 40 -12.12 2.25 -2.29
C ALA A 40 -12.47 3.57 -1.58
N LEU A 41 -11.55 4.10 -0.76
CA LEU A 41 -11.73 5.41 -0.13
C LEU A 41 -11.80 6.54 -1.17
N ARG A 42 -10.91 6.55 -2.16
CA ARG A 42 -10.94 7.53 -3.26
C ARG A 42 -12.30 7.56 -3.95
N LYS A 43 -12.84 6.40 -4.31
CA LYS A 43 -14.18 6.32 -4.95
C LYS A 43 -15.26 6.89 -4.04
N LYS A 44 -15.22 6.60 -2.74
CA LYS A 44 -16.16 7.16 -1.75
C LYS A 44 -16.06 8.69 -1.69
N GLU A 45 -14.85 9.22 -1.53
CA GLU A 45 -14.62 10.66 -1.37
C GLU A 45 -14.94 11.44 -2.65
N LEU A 46 -14.56 10.94 -3.83
CA LEU A 46 -14.92 11.62 -5.08
C LEU A 46 -16.42 11.62 -5.34
N ARG A 47 -17.14 10.56 -4.93
CA ARG A 47 -18.62 10.56 -4.98
C ARG A 47 -19.22 11.56 -4.00
N ARG A 48 -18.65 11.69 -2.80
CA ARG A 48 -19.05 12.71 -1.81
C ARG A 48 -18.86 14.12 -2.37
N LEU A 49 -17.65 14.41 -2.87
CA LEU A 49 -17.33 15.70 -3.48
C LEU A 49 -18.23 16.03 -4.67
N ARG A 50 -18.61 15.05 -5.48
CA ARG A 50 -19.55 15.28 -6.60
C ARG A 50 -20.94 15.72 -6.15
N LYS A 51 -21.37 15.30 -4.95
CA LYS A 51 -22.68 15.68 -4.38
C LYS A 51 -22.61 17.02 -3.66
N GLU A 52 -21.51 17.28 -2.95
CA GLU A 52 -21.33 18.50 -2.17
C GLU A 52 -20.89 19.70 -3.01
N LEU A 53 -20.10 19.46 -4.07
CA LEU A 53 -19.64 20.49 -4.99
C LEU A 53 -20.57 20.55 -6.19
N GLY A 54 -20.95 21.77 -6.61
CA GLY A 54 -21.60 21.98 -7.90
C GLY A 54 -20.72 21.50 -9.05
N GLU A 55 -21.33 21.15 -10.19
CA GLU A 55 -20.64 20.47 -11.31
C GLU A 55 -19.37 21.20 -11.77
N LYS A 56 -19.44 22.53 -11.90
CA LYS A 56 -18.29 23.37 -12.28
C LYS A 56 -17.13 23.20 -11.31
N ARG A 57 -17.39 23.34 -10.00
CA ARG A 57 -16.37 23.22 -8.96
C ARG A 57 -15.80 21.82 -8.84
N TYR A 58 -16.66 20.80 -8.99
CA TYR A 58 -16.20 19.41 -9.04
C TYR A 58 -15.24 19.17 -10.22
N LYS A 59 -15.56 19.70 -11.40
CA LYS A 59 -14.70 19.58 -12.58
C LYS A 59 -13.33 20.25 -12.35
N GLU A 60 -13.30 21.44 -11.77
CA GLU A 60 -12.05 22.14 -11.43
C GLU A 60 -11.19 21.35 -10.43
N VAL A 61 -11.80 20.75 -9.41
CA VAL A 61 -11.07 20.16 -8.27
C VAL A 61 -10.72 18.69 -8.47
N ALA A 62 -11.62 17.90 -9.05
CA ALA A 62 -11.56 16.43 -9.01
C ALA A 62 -11.44 15.76 -10.38
N HIS A 63 -11.66 16.48 -11.48
CA HIS A 63 -11.59 15.90 -12.82
C HIS A 63 -10.18 15.37 -13.12
N GLY A 64 -10.09 14.14 -13.62
CA GLY A 64 -8.82 13.48 -13.95
C GLY A 64 -7.96 13.05 -12.74
N MET A 65 -8.35 13.37 -11.50
CA MET A 65 -7.54 13.09 -10.30
C MET A 65 -7.30 11.60 -10.05
N HIS A 66 -8.08 10.70 -10.67
CA HIS A 66 -7.84 9.27 -10.62
C HIS A 66 -6.42 8.87 -11.08
N TRP A 67 -5.91 9.50 -12.15
CA TRP A 67 -4.57 9.20 -12.64
C TRP A 67 -3.50 9.78 -11.74
N VAL A 68 -3.66 11.03 -11.32
CA VAL A 68 -2.74 11.71 -10.39
C VAL A 68 -2.61 10.92 -9.09
N LEU A 69 -3.74 10.51 -8.51
CA LEU A 69 -3.77 9.77 -7.26
C LEU A 69 -3.20 8.35 -7.39
N ARG A 70 -3.02 7.77 -8.58
CA ARG A 70 -2.44 6.43 -8.74
C ARG A 70 -0.91 6.42 -8.72
N HIS A 71 -0.28 7.53 -9.07
CA HIS A 71 1.17 7.63 -9.08
C HIS A 71 1.71 7.87 -7.67
N ASN A 72 2.97 7.48 -7.46
CA ASN A 72 3.71 7.90 -6.29
C ASN A 72 4.05 9.40 -6.43
N HIS A 73 4.08 10.12 -5.31
CA HIS A 73 4.29 11.56 -5.29
C HIS A 73 5.62 11.99 -5.93
N ALA A 74 6.66 11.15 -5.80
CA ALA A 74 7.97 11.37 -6.41
C ALA A 74 7.94 11.38 -7.95
N ASN A 75 6.92 10.76 -8.56
CA ASN A 75 6.80 10.63 -10.02
C ASN A 75 5.84 11.67 -10.62
N LEU A 76 5.31 12.58 -9.79
CA LEU A 76 4.39 13.62 -10.26
C LEU A 76 5.15 14.86 -10.73
N GLY A 77 4.68 15.44 -11.82
CA GLY A 77 5.07 16.80 -12.22
C GLY A 77 4.50 17.86 -11.28
N GLU A 78 5.00 19.09 -11.38
CA GLU A 78 4.61 20.18 -10.48
C GLU A 78 3.12 20.52 -10.59
N ASP A 79 2.55 20.52 -11.81
CA ASP A 79 1.12 20.76 -12.02
C ASP A 79 0.24 19.75 -11.28
N ASP A 80 0.62 18.47 -11.32
CA ASP A 80 -0.10 17.40 -10.64
C ASP A 80 0.03 17.50 -9.11
N LYS A 81 1.18 17.94 -8.59
CA LYS A 81 1.35 18.23 -7.15
C LYS A 81 0.46 19.40 -6.70
N VAL A 82 0.34 20.45 -7.52
CA VAL A 82 -0.58 21.56 -7.25
C VAL A 82 -2.02 21.07 -7.23
N ARG A 83 -2.42 20.25 -8.20
CA ARG A 83 -3.76 19.65 -8.25
C ARG A 83 -4.06 18.76 -7.05
N LEU A 84 -3.08 17.96 -6.58
CA LEU A 84 -3.23 17.19 -5.35
C LEU A 84 -3.49 18.08 -4.16
N ARG A 85 -2.71 19.16 -4.01
CA ARG A 85 -2.86 20.11 -2.90
C ARG A 85 -4.26 20.72 -2.88
N ILE A 86 -4.78 21.11 -4.05
CA ILE A 86 -6.14 21.63 -4.20
C ILE A 86 -7.15 20.56 -3.79
N LEU A 87 -7.07 19.35 -4.34
CA LEU A 87 -8.01 18.26 -4.00
C LEU A 87 -8.04 17.98 -2.49
N PHE A 88 -6.87 17.92 -1.86
CA PHE A 88 -6.72 17.57 -0.45
C PHE A 88 -7.31 18.62 0.51
N GLN A 89 -7.52 19.86 0.08
CA GLN A 89 -8.29 20.84 0.85
C GLN A 89 -9.76 20.45 1.00
N TYR A 90 -10.32 19.70 0.04
CA TYR A 90 -11.72 19.25 0.07
C TYR A 90 -11.91 17.87 0.69
N THR A 91 -10.83 17.08 0.81
CA THR A 91 -10.89 15.74 1.40
C THR A 91 -9.66 15.44 2.26
N PRO A 92 -9.63 15.95 3.51
CA PRO A 92 -8.54 15.70 4.46
C PRO A 92 -8.31 14.22 4.76
N VAL A 93 -9.37 13.40 4.75
CA VAL A 93 -9.27 11.95 4.96
C VAL A 93 -8.54 11.26 3.81
N LEU A 94 -8.79 11.66 2.55
CA LEU A 94 -8.08 11.12 1.40
C LEU A 94 -6.62 11.58 1.39
N HIS A 95 -6.34 12.82 1.82
CA HIS A 95 -4.98 13.31 2.01
C HIS A 95 -4.22 12.43 2.99
N GLN A 96 -4.80 12.18 4.17
CA GLN A 96 -4.18 11.31 5.18
C GLN A 96 -3.94 9.90 4.65
N ALA A 97 -4.90 9.32 3.92
CA ALA A 97 -4.72 8.00 3.30
C ALA A 97 -3.60 7.99 2.27
N TYR A 98 -3.51 9.04 1.45
CA TYR A 98 -2.46 9.19 0.44
C TYR A 98 -1.09 9.27 1.11
N THR A 99 -0.93 10.09 2.14
CA THR A 99 0.34 10.19 2.89
C THR A 99 0.77 8.86 3.48
N LEU A 100 -0.14 8.12 4.12
CA LEU A 100 0.16 6.81 4.71
C LEU A 100 0.56 5.77 3.65
N ARG A 101 -0.09 5.81 2.49
CA ARG A 101 0.25 4.97 1.34
C ARG A 101 1.64 5.26 0.78
N GLU A 102 1.97 6.54 0.62
CA GLU A 102 3.31 6.97 0.17
C GLU A 102 4.38 6.56 1.18
N GLU A 103 4.12 6.76 2.48
CA GLU A 103 5.02 6.35 3.56
C GLU A 103 5.29 4.84 3.53
N LEU A 104 4.26 4.02 3.37
CA LEU A 104 4.44 2.57 3.27
C LEU A 104 5.26 2.18 2.04
N THR A 105 4.98 2.83 0.91
CA THR A 105 5.75 2.63 -0.33
C THR A 105 7.23 3.00 -0.13
N ALA A 106 7.50 4.09 0.60
CA ALA A 106 8.84 4.52 0.95
C ALA A 106 9.54 3.51 1.88
N ILE A 107 8.86 2.99 2.91
CA ILE A 107 9.42 1.96 3.80
C ILE A 107 9.92 0.76 2.99
N PHE A 108 9.10 0.24 2.07
CA PHE A 108 9.53 -0.87 1.22
C PHE A 108 10.64 -0.51 0.22
N ASN A 109 10.84 0.77 -0.11
CA ASN A 109 11.93 1.23 -0.97
C ASN A 109 13.25 1.44 -0.22
N MET A 110 13.25 1.60 1.11
CA MET A 110 14.46 1.86 1.90
C MET A 110 15.37 0.62 2.02
N PRO A 111 16.70 0.75 1.84
CA PRO A 111 17.64 -0.34 2.05
C PRO A 111 17.76 -0.63 3.55
N LEU A 112 16.91 -1.52 4.04
CA LEU A 112 16.80 -1.89 5.45
C LEU A 112 17.18 -3.36 5.60
N THR A 113 17.67 -3.72 6.77
CA THR A 113 17.70 -5.12 7.23
C THR A 113 16.28 -5.62 7.54
N GLN A 114 16.13 -6.94 7.68
CA GLN A 114 14.86 -7.57 8.07
C GLN A 114 14.29 -6.99 9.38
N SER A 115 15.12 -6.84 10.41
CA SER A 115 14.72 -6.31 11.71
C SER A 115 14.30 -4.85 11.65
N GLU A 116 15.06 -4.01 10.93
CA GLU A 116 14.71 -2.60 10.71
C GLU A 116 13.42 -2.45 9.90
N GLY A 117 13.25 -3.25 8.85
CA GLY A 117 12.05 -3.30 8.03
C GLY A 117 10.82 -3.68 8.86
N ARG A 118 10.92 -4.75 9.65
CA ARG A 118 9.88 -5.19 10.60
C ARG A 118 9.50 -4.06 11.57
N ALA A 119 10.49 -3.45 12.22
CA ALA A 119 10.26 -2.36 13.17
C ALA A 119 9.59 -1.14 12.53
N ARG A 120 9.94 -0.80 11.27
CA ARG A 120 9.27 0.29 10.54
C ARG A 120 7.84 -0.06 10.16
N LEU A 121 7.56 -1.30 9.76
CA LEU A 121 6.21 -1.76 9.48
C LEU A 121 5.33 -1.71 10.75
N GLU A 122 5.86 -2.14 11.90
CA GLU A 122 5.14 -2.03 13.19
C GLU A 122 4.84 -0.58 13.56
N LYS A 123 5.82 0.31 13.41
CA LYS A 123 5.62 1.76 13.62
C LYS A 123 4.56 2.32 12.68
N TRP A 124 4.57 1.91 11.41
CA TRP A 124 3.56 2.32 10.45
C TRP A 124 2.16 1.82 10.83
N ILE A 125 2.03 0.55 11.25
CA ILE A 125 0.77 -0.01 11.74
C ILE A 125 0.24 0.83 12.91
N ALA A 126 1.06 1.06 13.94
CA ALA A 126 0.67 1.85 15.11
C ALA A 126 0.23 3.28 14.71
N LYS A 127 0.93 3.90 13.75
CA LYS A 127 0.60 5.22 13.22
C LYS A 127 -0.73 5.25 12.47
N VAL A 128 -1.08 4.20 11.73
CA VAL A 128 -2.37 4.11 11.04
C VAL A 128 -3.49 3.96 12.06
N GLU A 129 -3.29 3.16 13.11
CA GLU A 129 -4.30 2.94 14.14
C GLU A 129 -4.52 4.12 15.07
N SER A 130 -3.48 4.90 15.32
CA SER A 130 -3.61 6.16 16.06
C SER A 130 -4.38 7.22 15.26
N LYS A 131 -4.61 6.99 13.96
CA LYS A 131 -5.40 7.87 13.09
C LYS A 131 -6.82 7.29 12.97
N ALA A 132 -7.82 8.17 12.93
CA ALA A 132 -9.23 7.79 12.72
C ALA A 132 -9.54 7.35 11.27
N ILE A 133 -8.58 6.70 10.59
CA ILE A 133 -8.68 6.28 9.21
C ILE A 133 -8.93 4.78 9.10
N THR A 134 -10.14 4.41 8.68
CA THR A 134 -10.56 3.01 8.65
C THR A 134 -10.31 2.33 7.31
N CYS A 135 -9.88 3.07 6.27
CA CYS A 135 -9.76 2.51 4.92
C CYS A 135 -8.77 1.35 4.84
N PHE A 136 -7.70 1.36 5.63
CA PHE A 136 -6.68 0.30 5.66
C PHE A 136 -6.99 -0.82 6.64
N ALA A 137 -8.15 -0.84 7.30
CA ALA A 137 -8.45 -1.83 8.35
C ALA A 137 -8.33 -3.29 7.85
N LYS A 138 -8.72 -3.54 6.59
CA LYS A 138 -8.56 -4.86 5.96
C LYS A 138 -7.08 -5.18 5.73
N PHE A 139 -6.34 -4.26 5.12
CA PHE A 139 -4.91 -4.42 4.91
C PHE A 139 -4.13 -4.61 6.22
N LEU A 140 -4.44 -3.88 7.29
CA LEU A 140 -3.77 -4.01 8.59
C LEU A 140 -3.90 -5.42 9.18
N LYS A 141 -5.07 -6.06 9.04
CA LYS A 141 -5.26 -7.46 9.47
C LYS A 141 -4.31 -8.40 8.72
N THR A 142 -4.19 -8.22 7.40
CA THR A 142 -3.27 -9.01 6.57
C THR A 142 -1.81 -8.75 6.94
N LEU A 143 -1.42 -7.49 7.05
CA LEU A 143 -0.06 -7.07 7.36
C LEU A 143 0.40 -7.64 8.70
N ARG A 144 -0.45 -7.61 9.72
CA ARG A 144 -0.14 -8.23 11.03
C ARG A 144 -0.01 -9.73 10.97
N LYS A 145 -1.00 -10.42 10.37
CA LYS A 145 -1.04 -11.88 10.29
C LYS A 145 0.21 -12.45 9.60
N ARG A 146 0.87 -11.65 8.77
CA ARG A 146 1.98 -12.07 7.91
C ARG A 146 3.22 -11.19 8.08
N LEU A 147 3.34 -10.49 9.21
CA LEU A 147 4.37 -9.47 9.40
C LEU A 147 5.79 -10.02 9.17
N ASP A 148 6.10 -11.18 9.75
CA ASP A 148 7.45 -11.76 9.64
C ASP A 148 7.75 -12.20 8.20
N MET A 149 6.81 -12.89 7.52
CA MET A 149 6.95 -13.27 6.11
C MET A 149 7.08 -12.06 5.16
N ILE A 150 6.43 -10.94 5.49
CA ILE A 150 6.55 -9.68 4.74
C ILE A 150 7.92 -9.03 5.05
N ALA A 151 8.38 -9.07 6.30
CA ALA A 151 9.67 -8.52 6.69
C ALA A 151 10.85 -9.26 6.06
N ASN A 152 10.70 -10.55 5.72
CA ASN A 152 11.70 -11.33 4.99
C ASN A 152 12.08 -10.69 3.64
N TYR A 153 11.19 -9.89 3.04
CA TYR A 153 11.51 -9.10 1.84
C TYR A 153 12.76 -8.24 2.02
N PHE A 154 12.97 -7.64 3.19
CA PHE A 154 14.10 -6.73 3.42
C PHE A 154 15.46 -7.45 3.47
N HIS A 155 15.49 -8.77 3.67
CA HIS A 155 16.75 -9.52 3.73
C HIS A 155 17.43 -9.68 2.36
N ARG A 156 16.68 -10.10 1.33
CA ARG A 156 17.22 -10.32 -0.03
C ARG A 156 16.60 -9.43 -1.11
N ARG A 157 15.54 -8.70 -0.79
CA ARG A 157 14.77 -7.85 -1.73
C ARG A 157 14.37 -8.55 -3.01
N ALA A 158 14.20 -9.87 -2.94
CA ALA A 158 13.69 -10.66 -4.05
C ALA A 158 12.34 -10.08 -4.48
N ASN A 159 12.22 -9.70 -5.74
CA ASN A 159 10.98 -9.24 -6.35
C ASN A 159 10.65 -10.15 -7.53
N SER A 160 9.37 -10.45 -7.71
CA SER A 160 8.88 -11.24 -8.85
C SER A 160 8.68 -10.37 -10.09
N GLY A 161 9.37 -9.23 -10.22
CA GLY A 161 9.18 -8.27 -11.32
C GLY A 161 9.36 -8.90 -12.71
N PHE A 162 10.19 -9.94 -12.81
CA PHE A 162 10.35 -10.75 -14.02
C PHE A 162 9.09 -11.59 -14.34
N VAL A 163 8.51 -12.26 -13.34
CA VAL A 163 7.32 -13.12 -13.50
C VAL A 163 6.06 -12.30 -13.75
N GLU A 164 5.98 -11.10 -13.17
CA GLU A 164 4.84 -10.19 -13.34
C GLU A 164 4.86 -9.43 -14.67
N GLY A 165 6.04 -9.24 -15.27
CA GLY A 165 6.16 -8.72 -16.64
C GLY A 165 5.54 -9.64 -17.70
N LEU A 166 5.35 -10.92 -17.37
CA LEU A 166 4.69 -11.90 -18.24
C LEU A 166 3.15 -11.91 -18.06
N ASN A 167 2.61 -11.28 -17.01
CA ASN A 167 1.19 -11.28 -16.67
C ASN A 167 0.49 -9.92 -16.90
N ASN A 168 1.16 -8.96 -17.55
CA ASN A 168 0.60 -7.65 -17.93
C ASN A 168 0.26 -7.58 -19.41
#